data_AF-A0A5D4IA48-F1
#
_entry.id   AF-A0A5D4IA48-F1
#
_cell.length_a   1.000
_cell.length_b   1.000
_cell.length_c   1.000
_cell.angle_alpha   90.00
_cell.angle_beta   90.00
_cell.angle_gamma   90.00
#
_symmetry.space_group_name_H-M   'P 1'
#
loop_
_entity.id
_entity.type
_entity.pdbx_description
1 polymer ?
#
loop_
_entity_poly.entity_id
_entity_poly.type
_entity_poly.pdbx_seq_one_letter_code
_entity_poly.pdbx_strand_id
1 'polypeptide(L)' 'MSTPHVVVVMGVAGTGKTTIGPLLAAELGVPYAEGDDFHPPANIAKMSAGTPLDDDDRWPWLDAIG' A
#
# COMPACT_ATOMS: atom_id res chain seq x y z
N MET A 1 -7.39 26.21 -4.80
CA MET A 1 -7.93 24.91 -4.32
C MET A 1 -6.89 24.33 -3.37
N SER A 2 -7.29 23.86 -2.19
CA SER A 2 -6.36 23.15 -1.29
C SER A 2 -6.14 21.75 -1.83
N THR A 3 -4.90 21.30 -1.93
CA THR A 3 -4.60 19.89 -2.19
C THR A 3 -5.08 19.07 -0.98
N PRO A 4 -5.84 17.98 -1.19
CA PRO A 4 -6.22 17.12 -0.08
C PRO A 4 -4.99 16.46 0.52
N HIS A 5 -5.00 16.25 1.84
CA HIS A 5 -3.94 15.54 2.54
C HIS A 5 -4.14 14.03 2.39
N VAL A 6 -3.05 13.31 2.10
CA VAL A 6 -3.00 11.86 2.06
C VAL A 6 -2.09 11.38 3.19
N VAL A 7 -2.52 10.34 3.90
CA VAL A 7 -1.75 9.71 4.98
C VAL A 7 -1.31 8.32 4.51
N VAL A 8 -0.01 8.07 4.54
CA VAL A 8 0.56 6.75 4.21
C VAL A 8 1.03 6.10 5.51
N VAL A 9 0.40 4.98 5.88
CA VAL A 9 0.85 4.14 7.00
C VAL A 9 1.92 3.18 6.47
N MET A 10 3.19 3.54 6.64
CA MET A 10 4.32 2.75 6.12
C MET A 10 5.05 1.93 7.19
N GLY A 11 5.82 0.94 6.76
CA GLY A 11 6.57 0.03 7.62
C GLY A 11 6.84 -1.31 6.94
N VAL A 12 7.78 -2.10 7.45
CA VAL A 12 8.09 -3.43 6.88
C VAL A 12 6.92 -4.42 7.06
N ALA A 13 6.96 -5.55 6.36
CA ALA A 13 5.95 -6.60 6.51
C ALA A 13 5.87 -7.06 7.98
N GLY A 14 4.66 -7.24 8.50
CA GLY A 14 4.42 -7.70 9.88
C GLY A 14 4.42 -6.61 10.97
N THR A 15 4.64 -5.32 10.65
CA THR A 15 4.62 -4.25 11.67
C THR A 15 3.22 -3.76 12.07
N GLY A 16 2.15 -4.36 11.54
CA GLY A 16 0.77 -4.01 11.90
C GLY A 16 0.11 -2.90 11.06
N LYS A 17 0.62 -2.59 9.86
CA LYS A 17 0.02 -1.58 8.95
C LYS A 17 -1.47 -1.82 8.69
N THR A 18 -1.83 -3.04 8.30
CA THR A 18 -3.23 -3.44 8.03
C THR A 18 -4.12 -3.43 9.28
N THR A 19 -3.55 -3.39 10.49
CA THR A 19 -4.30 -3.15 11.72
C THR A 19 -4.51 -1.65 11.96
N ILE A 20 -3.47 -0.84 11.81
CA ILE A 20 -3.52 0.60 12.13
C ILE A 20 -4.21 1.41 11.04
N GLY A 21 -4.06 1.06 9.76
CA GLY A 21 -4.62 1.80 8.63
C GLY A 21 -6.14 2.01 8.72
N PRO A 22 -6.95 0.95 8.84
CA PRO A 22 -8.40 1.07 8.97
C PRO A 22 -8.84 1.81 10.26
N LEU A 23 -8.12 1.61 11.37
CA LEU A 23 -8.42 2.28 12.65
C LEU A 23 -8.16 3.79 12.56
N LEU A 24 -7.04 4.19 11.96
CA LEU A 24 -6.70 5.59 11.75
C LEU A 24 -7.68 6.25 10.77
N ALA A 25 -8.05 5.56 9.69
CA ALA A 25 -9.02 6.06 8.72
C ALA A 25 -10.40 6.30 9.37
N ALA A 26 -10.86 5.37 10.23
CA ALA A 26 -12.09 5.52 10.98
C ALA A 26 -12.06 6.72 11.95
N GLU A 27 -10.96 6.90 12.68
CA GLU A 27 -10.78 8.02 13.61
C GLU A 27 -10.77 9.38 12.89
N LEU A 28 -10.13 9.44 11.72
CA LEU A 28 -10.05 10.67 10.92
C LEU A 28 -11.29 10.90 10.04
N GLY A 29 -12.19 9.92 9.92
CA GLY A 29 -13.35 9.99 9.04
C GLY A 29 -13.00 10.05 7.55
N VAL A 30 -11.90 9.40 7.13
CA VAL A 30 -11.41 9.40 5.74
C VAL A 30 -11.53 8.02 5.09
N PRO A 31 -11.57 7.92 3.75
CA PRO A 31 -11.51 6.64 3.06
C PRO A 31 -10.21 5.88 3.35
N TYR A 32 -10.29 4.55 3.32
CA TYR A 32 -9.15 3.64 3.44
C TYR A 32 -8.95 2.84 2.15
N ALA A 33 -7.69 2.63 1.78
CA ALA A 33 -7.28 1.71 0.73
C ALA A 33 -6.06 0.92 1.21
N GLU A 34 -6.01 -0.39 0.96
CA GLU A 34 -4.85 -1.23 1.28
C GLU A 34 -3.85 -1.18 0.13
N GLY A 35 -2.59 -0.89 0.41
CA GLY A 35 -1.56 -0.69 -0.62
C GLY A 35 -1.28 -1.96 -1.41
N ASP A 36 -1.34 -3.12 -0.76
CA ASP A 36 -1.07 -4.41 -1.38
C ASP A 36 -2.13 -4.80 -2.43
N ASP A 37 -3.35 -4.25 -2.35
CA ASP A 37 -4.44 -4.50 -3.30
C ASP A 37 -4.14 -3.92 -4.70
N PHE A 38 -3.20 -2.98 -4.80
CA PHE A 38 -2.81 -2.33 -6.06
C PHE A 38 -1.66 -3.06 -6.79
N HIS A 39 -1.12 -4.14 -6.21
CA HIS A 39 -0.06 -4.88 -6.89
C HIS A 39 -0.56 -5.53 -8.18
N PRO A 40 0.18 -5.42 -9.30
CA PRO A 40 -0.16 -6.17 -10.49
C PRO A 40 0.00 -7.67 -10.23
N PRO A 41 -0.75 -8.55 -10.94
CA PRO A 41 -0.67 -9.99 -10.73
C PRO A 41 0.74 -10.58 -10.81
N ALA A 42 1.63 -9.99 -11.61
CA ALA A 42 3.03 -10.37 -11.72
C ALA A 42 3.80 -10.21 -10.40
N ASN A 43 3.58 -9.11 -9.67
CA ASN A 43 4.23 -8.86 -8.39
C ASN A 43 3.74 -9.84 -7.33
N ILE A 44 2.42 -10.08 -7.29
CA ILE A 44 1.81 -11.06 -6.38
C ILE A 44 2.41 -12.44 -6.62
N ALA A 45 2.58 -12.85 -7.88
CA ALA A 45 3.20 -14.13 -8.23
C ALA A 45 4.68 -14.21 -7.80
N LYS A 46 5.48 -13.17 -8.05
CA LYS A 46 6.91 -13.11 -7.67
C LYS A 46 7.09 -13.22 -6.15
N MET A 47 6.31 -12.45 -5.38
CA MET A 47 6.31 -12.52 -3.92
C MET A 47 5.82 -13.87 -3.38
N SER A 48 4.76 -14.43 -3.98
CA SER A 48 4.24 -15.76 -3.61
C SER A 48 5.24 -16.90 -3.86
N ALA A 49 6.17 -16.70 -4.81
CA ALA A 49 7.28 -17.60 -5.07
C ALA A 49 8.48 -17.36 -4.13
N GLY A 50 8.36 -16.48 -3.13
CA GLY A 50 9.44 -16.13 -2.21
C GLY A 50 10.54 -15.27 -2.85
N THR A 51 10.30 -14.71 -4.04
CA THR A 51 11.25 -13.84 -4.73
C THR A 51 10.95 -12.39 -4.37
N PRO A 52 11.93 -11.63 -3.81
CA PRO A 52 11.74 -10.22 -3.52
C PRO A 52 11.48 -9.40 -4.79
N LEU A 53 10.69 -8.34 -4.65
CA LEU A 53 10.53 -7.33 -5.69
C LEU A 53 11.78 -6.44 -5.77
N ASP A 54 12.10 -5.97 -6.97
CA ASP A 54 13.05 -4.89 -7.24
C ASP A 54 12.31 -3.57 -7.51
N ASP A 55 13.04 -2.51 -7.87
CA ASP A 55 12.43 -1.19 -8.08
C ASP A 55 11.57 -1.15 -9.35
N ASP A 56 11.95 -1.89 -10.39
CA ASP A 56 11.19 -1.96 -11.65
C ASP A 56 9.83 -2.65 -11.44
N ASP A 57 9.77 -3.64 -10.56
CA ASP A 57 8.48 -4.23 -10.15
C ASP A 57 7.61 -3.22 -9.37
N ARG A 58 8.23 -2.35 -8.56
CA ARG A 58 7.51 -1.45 -7.64
C ARG A 58 6.97 -0.20 -8.31
N TRP A 59 7.63 0.33 -9.35
CA TRP A 59 7.19 1.57 -9.99
C TRP A 59 5.73 1.52 -10.49
N PRO A 60 5.30 0.50 -11.26
CA PRO A 60 3.91 0.43 -11.71
C PRO A 60 2.89 0.31 -10.57
N TRP A 61 3.31 -0.27 -9.43
CA TRP A 61 2.47 -0.38 -8.23
C TRP A 61 2.31 0.96 -7.52
N LEU A 62 3.40 1.71 -7.36
CA LEU A 62 3.36 3.05 -6.76
C LEU A 62 2.54 4.03 -7.62
N ASP A 63 2.66 3.96 -8.94
CA ASP A 63 1.86 4.76 -9.87
C ASP A 63 0.34 4.45 -9.77
N ALA A 64 -0.02 3.21 -9.46
CA ALA A 64 -1.42 2.81 -9.30
C ALA A 64 -2.04 3.32 -7.98
N ILE A 65 -1.23 3.57 -6.95
CA ILE A 65 -1.66 4.15 -5.67
C ILE A 65 -1.94 5.66 -5.84
N GLY A 66 -1.11 6.35 -6.63
CA GLY A 66 -1.23 7.78 -6.95
C GLY A 66 -0.26 8.69 -6.23
#